data_AF-A0AAQ4FPM0-F1
#
_entry.id   AF-A0AAQ4FPM0-F1
#
_cell.length_a   1.000
_cell.length_b   1.000
_cell.length_c   1.000
_cell.angle_alpha   90.00
_cell.angle_beta   90.00
_cell.angle_gamma   90.00
#
_symmetry.space_group_name_H-M   'P 1'
#
loop_
_entity.id
_entity.type
_entity.pdbx_description
1 polymer ?
#
loop_
_entity_poly.entity_id
_entity_poly.type
_entity_poly.pdbx_seq_one_letter_code
_entity_poly.pdbx_strand_id
1 'polypeptide(L)'
;MIFSNVEFLQHGVSPTQSFSNTEFLLQGVSPTRSFSNKEILQHGFSPTRRFSNTAFLQHGVSPIRSFFDMEFLQHKVSPTRSFSNTEFLRHGVSPTRSFSNTEFLKHGVSPTRSFSNTEFLRRGVSRTESFYNTEFLQHEVSKTRSFSYTEFLQHGVSPTRSF
;
A
#
# COMPACT_ATOMS: atom_id res chain seq x y z
N MET A 1 -22.94 12.74 5.83
CA MET A 1 -22.30 14.04 6.19
C MET A 1 -21.05 14.19 5.34
N ILE A 2 -20.87 15.36 4.73
CA ILE A 2 -19.75 15.73 3.86
C ILE A 2 -19.02 16.88 4.56
N PHE A 3 -17.70 16.82 4.63
CA PHE A 3 -16.85 17.89 5.19
C PHE A 3 -15.90 18.41 4.11
N SER A 4 -15.78 19.72 4.02
CA SER A 4 -14.87 20.42 3.10
C SER A 4 -14.28 21.67 3.78
N ASN A 5 -13.03 21.56 4.23
CA ASN A 5 -12.24 22.61 4.87
C ASN A 5 -10.80 22.57 4.33
N VAL A 6 -10.01 23.63 4.58
CA VAL A 6 -8.57 23.63 4.28
C VAL A 6 -7.86 22.62 5.17
N GLU A 7 -8.10 22.68 6.47
CA GLU A 7 -7.59 21.75 7.47
C GLU A 7 -8.74 21.14 8.27
N PHE A 8 -8.62 19.86 8.62
CA PHE A 8 -9.59 19.19 9.47
C PHE A 8 -8.91 18.21 10.43
N LEU A 9 -9.19 18.39 11.72
CA LEU A 9 -8.72 17.54 12.80
C LEU A 9 -9.88 16.75 13.38
N GLN A 10 -9.74 15.43 13.48
CA GLN A 10 -10.74 14.56 14.08
C GLN A 10 -10.15 13.66 15.16
N HIS A 11 -10.82 13.63 16.31
CA HIS A 11 -10.56 12.68 17.39
C HIS A 11 -11.78 11.80 17.63
N GLY A 12 -11.56 10.50 17.84
CA GLY A 12 -12.60 9.57 18.30
C GLY A 12 -13.22 8.69 17.21
N VAL A 13 -14.49 8.32 17.39
CA VAL A 13 -15.21 7.41 16.50
C VAL A 13 -16.28 8.17 15.73
N SER A 14 -16.18 8.28 14.41
CA SER A 14 -17.29 8.79 13.61
C SER A 14 -17.31 8.21 12.20
N PRO A 15 -18.39 7.53 11.80
CA PRO A 15 -18.56 7.10 10.42
C PRO A 15 -18.90 8.30 9.54
N THR A 16 -18.22 8.43 8.41
CA THR A 16 -18.49 9.51 7.45
C THR A 16 -18.62 9.00 6.03
N GLN A 17 -19.39 9.75 5.23
CA GLN A 17 -19.66 9.37 3.85
C GLN A 17 -18.52 9.82 2.93
N SER A 18 -18.06 11.06 3.09
CA SER A 18 -16.96 11.59 2.29
C SER A 18 -16.23 12.74 2.98
N PHE A 19 -14.91 12.79 2.80
CA PHE A 19 -14.04 13.90 3.14
C PHE A 19 -13.33 14.42 1.89
N SER A 20 -13.22 15.75 1.78
CA SER A 20 -12.48 16.43 0.73
C SER A 20 -11.86 17.72 1.28
N ASN A 21 -10.62 17.61 1.77
CA ASN A 21 -9.85 18.71 2.38
C ASN A 21 -8.45 18.81 1.76
N THR A 22 -7.76 19.92 2.00
CA THR A 22 -6.33 20.02 1.64
C THR A 22 -5.50 19.13 2.56
N GLU A 23 -5.68 19.29 3.87
CA GLU A 23 -5.01 18.50 4.90
C GLU A 23 -6.02 17.84 5.85
N PHE A 24 -5.70 16.63 6.32
CA PHE A 24 -6.53 15.94 7.30
C PHE A 24 -5.71 15.11 8.29
N LEU A 25 -5.99 15.33 9.57
CA LEU A 25 -5.41 14.55 10.66
C LEU A 25 -6.51 13.77 11.37
N LEU A 26 -6.33 12.45 11.43
CA LEU A 26 -7.24 11.56 12.15
C LEU A 26 -6.51 10.80 13.26
N GLN A 27 -7.09 10.87 14.46
CA GLN A 27 -6.73 10.02 15.58
C GLN A 27 -7.97 9.27 16.07
N GLY A 28 -8.06 7.97 15.77
CA GLY A 28 -9.16 7.13 16.24
C GLY A 28 -9.68 6.12 15.23
N VAL A 29 -11.01 5.91 15.24
CA VAL A 29 -11.69 4.90 14.43
C VAL A 29 -12.76 5.52 13.54
N SER A 30 -12.49 5.64 12.23
CA SER A 30 -13.44 6.31 11.32
C SER A 30 -13.67 5.51 10.05
N PRO A 31 -14.67 4.60 10.03
CA PRO A 31 -15.08 3.95 8.79
C PRO A 31 -15.55 4.99 7.77
N THR A 32 -14.92 5.01 6.61
CA THR A 32 -15.18 6.05 5.59
C THR A 32 -15.46 5.43 4.23
N ARG A 33 -16.47 5.94 3.52
CA ARG A 33 -16.79 5.42 2.17
C ARG A 33 -15.82 5.96 1.12
N SER A 34 -15.51 7.25 1.13
CA SER A 34 -14.55 7.85 0.20
C SER A 34 -13.74 8.96 0.84
N PHE A 35 -12.46 8.99 0.51
CA PHE A 35 -11.52 9.99 0.99
C PHE A 35 -10.74 10.57 -0.19
N SER A 36 -10.66 11.89 -0.30
CA SER A 36 -10.00 12.59 -1.39
C SER A 36 -9.39 13.91 -0.95
N ASN A 37 -8.14 13.87 -0.49
CA ASN A 37 -7.39 15.02 0.00
C ASN A 37 -6.02 15.12 -0.66
N LYS A 38 -5.30 16.22 -0.42
CA LYS A 38 -3.90 16.29 -0.85
C LYS A 38 -3.00 15.54 0.13
N GLU A 39 -3.12 15.86 1.41
CA GLU A 39 -2.26 15.30 2.45
C GLU A 39 -3.06 14.78 3.64
N ILE A 40 -2.61 13.66 4.19
CA ILE A 40 -3.26 13.01 5.31
C ILE A 40 -2.24 12.38 6.24
N LEU A 41 -2.47 12.60 7.53
CA LEU A 41 -1.85 11.85 8.61
C LEU A 41 -2.91 11.05 9.36
N GLN A 42 -2.75 9.72 9.38
CA GLN A 42 -3.68 8.84 10.07
C GLN A 42 -3.02 8.01 11.15
N HIS A 43 -3.56 8.11 12.37
CA HIS A 43 -3.26 7.25 13.51
C HIS A 43 -4.53 6.49 13.94
N GLY A 44 -4.54 5.16 13.80
CA GLY A 44 -5.64 4.31 14.29
C GLY A 44 -6.19 3.30 13.27
N PHE A 45 -7.51 3.05 13.34
CA PHE A 45 -8.19 2.03 12.54
C PHE A 45 -9.31 2.63 11.69
N SER A 46 -9.13 2.70 10.36
CA SER A 46 -10.19 3.21 9.46
C SER A 46 -10.37 2.34 8.23
N PRO A 47 -11.41 1.49 8.22
CA PRO A 47 -11.80 0.81 7.01
C PRO A 47 -12.27 1.81 5.96
N THR A 48 -11.65 1.78 4.78
CA THR A 48 -11.96 2.73 3.70
C THR A 48 -12.28 2.01 2.39
N ARG A 49 -13.40 2.38 1.75
CA ARG A 49 -13.79 1.75 0.47
C ARG A 49 -13.03 2.32 -0.73
N ARG A 50 -12.83 3.64 -0.79
CA ARG A 50 -12.07 4.32 -1.84
C ARG A 50 -11.22 5.42 -1.24
N PHE A 51 -9.98 5.45 -1.66
CA PHE A 51 -8.97 6.37 -1.16
C PHE A 51 -8.15 6.87 -2.33
N SER A 52 -8.02 8.20 -2.45
CA SER A 52 -7.15 8.79 -3.48
C SER A 52 -6.61 10.14 -3.03
N ASN A 53 -5.28 10.24 -2.92
CA ASN A 53 -4.59 11.44 -2.42
C ASN A 53 -3.24 11.63 -3.07
N THR A 54 -2.62 12.79 -2.82
CA THR A 54 -1.25 13.03 -3.24
C THR A 54 -0.28 12.32 -2.30
N ALA A 55 -0.37 12.58 -1.00
CA ALA A 55 0.50 11.99 0.01
C ALA A 55 -0.30 11.43 1.20
N PHE A 56 0.09 10.25 1.66
CA PHE A 56 -0.52 9.61 2.83
C PHE A 56 0.50 8.95 3.74
N LEU A 57 0.44 9.33 5.03
CA LEU A 57 1.19 8.70 6.09
C LEU A 57 0.25 7.96 7.05
N GLN A 58 0.52 6.67 7.26
CA GLN A 58 -0.28 5.84 8.16
C GLN A 58 0.53 5.15 9.26
N HIS A 59 0.01 5.27 10.48
CA HIS A 59 0.37 4.45 11.62
C HIS A 59 -0.87 3.71 12.15
N GLY A 60 -1.01 2.42 11.84
CA GLY A 60 -2.14 1.63 12.32
C GLY A 60 -2.60 0.51 11.39
N VAL A 61 -3.88 0.16 11.46
CA VAL A 61 -4.49 -0.93 10.70
C VAL A 61 -5.69 -0.40 9.92
N SER A 62 -5.63 -0.40 8.59
CA SER A 62 -6.76 0.06 7.76
C SER A 62 -7.01 -0.91 6.61
N PRO A 63 -8.09 -1.72 6.65
CA PRO A 63 -8.52 -2.47 5.48
C PRO A 63 -8.98 -1.51 4.38
N ILE A 64 -8.34 -1.56 3.21
CA ILE A 64 -8.66 -0.67 2.09
C ILE A 64 -9.09 -1.49 0.88
N ARG A 65 -10.24 -1.16 0.29
CA ARG A 65 -10.72 -1.87 -0.90
C ARG A 65 -10.04 -1.38 -2.18
N SER A 66 -9.88 -0.07 -2.34
CA SER A 66 -9.26 0.55 -3.51
C SER A 66 -8.49 1.78 -3.09
N PHE A 67 -7.23 1.85 -3.48
CA PHE A 67 -6.27 2.86 -3.08
C PHE A 67 -5.48 3.36 -4.29
N PHE A 68 -5.39 4.67 -4.46
CA PHE A 68 -4.76 5.35 -5.59
C PHE A 68 -4.09 6.65 -5.13
N ASP A 69 -2.83 6.59 -4.73
CA ASP A 69 -2.09 7.80 -4.33
C ASP A 69 -0.90 8.08 -5.26
N MET A 70 -0.13 9.14 -4.99
CA MET A 70 1.19 9.37 -5.60
C MET A 70 2.32 8.91 -4.68
N GLU A 71 2.23 9.23 -3.38
CA GLU A 71 3.20 8.85 -2.36
C GLU A 71 2.50 8.21 -1.16
N PHE A 72 3.02 7.07 -0.71
CA PHE A 72 2.48 6.37 0.45
C PHE A 72 3.57 5.83 1.35
N LEU A 73 3.48 6.19 2.63
CA LEU A 73 4.29 5.63 3.70
C LEU A 73 3.40 4.94 4.72
N GLN A 74 3.71 3.66 4.99
CA GLN A 74 2.97 2.87 5.96
C GLN A 74 3.85 2.14 6.95
N HIS A 75 3.46 2.27 8.22
CA HIS A 75 3.95 1.47 9.33
C HIS A 75 2.80 0.60 9.87
N LYS A 76 2.91 -0.72 9.73
CA LYS A 76 1.99 -1.81 10.19
C LYS A 76 0.95 -2.35 9.15
N VAL A 77 0.00 -3.15 9.63
CA VAL A 77 -0.75 -4.17 8.88
C VAL A 77 -2.02 -3.63 8.23
N SER A 78 -2.13 -3.68 6.90
CA SER A 78 -3.38 -3.35 6.18
C SER A 78 -3.65 -4.31 5.01
N PRO A 79 -4.71 -5.13 5.05
CA PRO A 79 -5.12 -5.89 3.87
C PRO A 79 -5.68 -4.94 2.80
N THR A 80 -5.15 -5.03 1.57
CA THR A 80 -5.62 -4.21 0.45
C THR A 80 -6.07 -5.07 -0.72
N ARG A 81 -7.26 -4.80 -1.27
CA ARG A 81 -7.74 -5.56 -2.44
C ARG A 81 -7.10 -5.07 -3.74
N SER A 82 -7.06 -3.77 -3.96
CA SER A 82 -6.45 -3.15 -5.13
C SER A 82 -5.66 -1.92 -4.69
N PHE A 83 -4.39 -1.88 -5.04
CA PHE A 83 -3.48 -0.81 -4.72
C PHE A 83 -2.75 -0.37 -5.98
N SER A 84 -2.77 0.93 -6.24
CA SER A 84 -1.97 1.58 -7.28
C SER A 84 -1.29 2.80 -6.67
N ASN A 85 -0.01 2.99 -6.94
CA ASN A 85 0.72 4.18 -6.50
C ASN A 85 1.84 4.53 -7.48
N THR A 86 2.51 5.66 -7.27
CA THR A 86 3.77 5.97 -7.96
C THR A 86 4.95 5.57 -7.08
N GLU A 87 4.98 6.02 -5.83
CA GLU A 87 6.03 5.69 -4.86
C GLU A 87 5.46 5.05 -3.61
N PHE A 88 6.07 3.95 -3.17
CA PHE A 88 5.58 3.20 -2.02
C PHE A 88 6.69 2.74 -1.10
N LEU A 89 6.62 3.18 0.16
CA LEU A 89 7.50 2.73 1.23
C LEU A 89 6.68 2.00 2.32
N ARG A 90 7.11 0.77 2.67
CA ARG A 90 6.44 -0.01 3.72
C ARG A 90 7.39 -0.70 4.68
N HIS A 91 7.01 -0.61 5.95
CA HIS A 91 7.50 -1.46 7.03
C HIS A 91 6.35 -2.28 7.67
N GLY A 92 6.36 -3.60 7.48
CA GLY A 92 5.39 -4.50 8.15
C GLY A 92 4.80 -5.61 7.28
N VAL A 93 3.67 -6.16 7.73
CA VAL A 93 2.99 -7.31 7.12
C VAL A 93 1.67 -6.90 6.50
N SER A 94 1.49 -7.07 5.20
CA SER A 94 0.18 -6.78 4.60
C SER A 94 -0.11 -7.63 3.35
N PRO A 95 -1.22 -8.39 3.35
CA PRO A 95 -1.63 -9.15 2.18
C PRO A 95 -2.29 -8.23 1.14
N THR A 96 -1.90 -8.39 -0.13
CA THR A 96 -2.50 -7.61 -1.24
C THR A 96 -2.99 -8.54 -2.34
N ARG A 97 -4.20 -8.33 -2.85
CA ARG A 97 -4.70 -9.14 -3.98
C ARG A 97 -4.13 -8.66 -5.32
N SER A 98 -4.16 -7.36 -5.57
CA SER A 98 -3.60 -6.76 -6.78
C SER A 98 -2.83 -5.49 -6.41
N PHE A 99 -1.57 -5.43 -6.84
CA PHE A 99 -0.66 -4.32 -6.58
C PHE A 99 0.00 -3.88 -7.89
N SER A 100 -0.07 -2.59 -8.17
CA SER A 100 0.64 -1.95 -9.27
C SER A 100 1.37 -0.73 -8.72
N ASN A 101 2.61 -0.50 -9.13
CA ASN A 101 3.36 0.67 -8.70
C ASN A 101 4.44 1.03 -9.71
N THR A 102 5.06 2.20 -9.56
CA THR A 102 6.27 2.55 -10.32
C THR A 102 7.51 2.20 -9.50
N GLU A 103 7.60 2.72 -8.27
CA GLU A 103 8.74 2.50 -7.37
C GLU A 103 8.32 1.94 -6.03
N PHE A 104 8.83 0.75 -5.69
CA PHE A 104 8.45 0.04 -4.47
C PHE A 104 9.66 -0.32 -3.62
N LEU A 105 9.65 0.16 -2.38
CA LEU A 105 10.61 -0.24 -1.35
C LEU A 105 9.90 -0.89 -0.17
N LYS A 106 10.35 -2.09 0.20
CA LYS A 106 9.74 -2.84 1.30
C LYS A 106 10.72 -3.53 2.24
N HIS A 107 10.37 -3.41 3.52
CA HIS A 107 10.88 -4.22 4.62
C HIS A 107 9.75 -5.07 5.27
N GLY A 108 9.82 -6.41 5.13
CA GLY A 108 8.93 -7.35 5.85
C GLY A 108 8.16 -8.38 5.00
N VAL A 109 7.21 -9.09 5.63
CA VAL A 109 6.53 -10.28 5.04
C VAL A 109 5.21 -9.92 4.35
N SER A 110 5.01 -10.31 3.09
CA SER A 110 3.68 -10.15 2.44
C SER A 110 3.41 -11.26 1.44
N PRO A 111 2.21 -11.88 1.50
CA PRO A 111 1.64 -12.60 0.38
C PRO A 111 0.96 -11.63 -0.59
N THR A 112 1.27 -11.75 -1.88
CA THR A 112 0.62 -10.97 -2.95
C THR A 112 0.12 -11.90 -4.06
N ARG A 113 -1.11 -11.73 -4.53
CA ARG A 113 -1.60 -12.56 -5.64
C ARG A 113 -1.07 -12.07 -6.99
N SER A 114 -1.27 -10.81 -7.31
CA SER A 114 -0.74 -10.21 -8.54
C SER A 114 0.03 -8.94 -8.22
N PHE A 115 1.26 -8.86 -8.71
CA PHE A 115 2.16 -7.74 -8.51
C PHE A 115 2.75 -7.30 -9.85
N SER A 116 2.63 -6.01 -10.16
CA SER A 116 3.25 -5.36 -11.31
C SER A 116 4.01 -4.14 -10.82
N ASN A 117 5.25 -3.93 -11.29
CA ASN A 117 6.02 -2.76 -10.91
C ASN A 117 7.03 -2.38 -11.99
N THR A 118 7.60 -1.18 -11.90
CA THR A 118 8.71 -0.78 -12.76
C THR A 118 10.06 -1.04 -12.08
N GLU A 119 10.20 -0.54 -10.85
CA GLU A 119 11.39 -0.57 -10.00
C GLU A 119 11.09 -1.17 -8.64
N PHE A 120 11.70 -2.31 -8.32
CA PHE A 120 11.42 -3.02 -7.06
C PHE A 120 12.67 -3.33 -6.25
N LEU A 121 12.69 -2.81 -5.02
CA LEU A 121 13.68 -3.17 -4.01
C LEU A 121 13.00 -3.83 -2.80
N ARG A 122 13.44 -5.04 -2.45
CA ARG A 122 12.89 -5.76 -1.29
C ARG A 122 13.92 -6.40 -0.38
N ARG A 123 13.67 -6.21 0.92
CA ARG A 123 14.21 -6.98 2.03
C ARG A 123 13.03 -7.55 2.84
N GLY A 124 12.53 -8.72 2.47
CA GLY A 124 11.67 -9.51 3.34
C GLY A 124 11.43 -10.93 2.80
N VAL A 125 10.83 -11.81 3.60
CA VAL A 125 10.25 -13.06 3.10
C VAL A 125 9.00 -12.77 2.24
N SER A 126 8.84 -13.45 1.10
CA SER A 126 7.71 -13.25 0.16
C SER A 126 7.01 -14.54 -0.25
N ARG A 127 5.70 -14.42 -0.54
CA ARG A 127 5.02 -15.36 -1.43
C ARG A 127 4.21 -14.58 -2.47
N THR A 128 4.48 -14.79 -3.75
CA THR A 128 3.74 -14.13 -4.84
C THR A 128 3.20 -15.15 -5.83
N GLU A 129 1.93 -15.05 -6.25
CA GLU A 129 1.43 -15.96 -7.31
C GLU A 129 1.93 -15.50 -8.69
N SER A 130 1.71 -14.24 -9.06
CA SER A 130 2.18 -13.67 -10.32
C SER A 130 2.90 -12.35 -10.12
N PHE A 131 4.09 -12.25 -10.70
CA PHE A 131 4.98 -11.10 -10.58
C PHE A 131 5.45 -10.63 -11.96
N TYR A 132 5.24 -9.37 -12.28
CA TYR A 132 5.76 -8.71 -13.47
C TYR A 132 6.56 -7.49 -13.05
N ASN A 133 7.79 -7.34 -13.54
CA ASN A 133 8.61 -6.19 -13.19
C ASN A 133 9.67 -5.89 -14.23
N THR A 134 9.99 -4.62 -14.50
CA THR A 134 11.09 -4.28 -15.43
C THR A 134 12.45 -4.49 -14.77
N GLU A 135 12.70 -3.89 -13.61
CA GLU A 135 13.97 -3.98 -12.88
C GLU A 135 13.76 -4.46 -11.45
N PHE A 136 14.48 -5.52 -11.06
CA PHE A 136 14.27 -6.21 -9.79
C PHE A 136 15.58 -6.42 -9.01
N LEU A 137 15.58 -5.90 -7.77
CA LEU A 137 16.63 -6.12 -6.78
C LEU A 137 16.04 -6.78 -5.51
N GLN A 138 16.55 -7.98 -5.18
CA GLN A 138 16.09 -8.71 -4.00
C GLN A 138 17.23 -9.30 -3.17
N HIS A 139 17.08 -9.16 -1.85
CA HIS A 139 17.93 -9.78 -0.84
C HIS A 139 17.14 -10.71 0.10
N GLU A 140 16.59 -11.86 -0.34
CA GLU A 140 15.94 -12.82 0.60
C GLU A 140 15.44 -14.17 0.04
N VAL A 141 14.70 -14.92 0.90
CA VAL A 141 13.92 -16.14 0.60
C VAL A 141 12.54 -15.79 0.06
N SER A 142 12.24 -16.19 -1.18
CA SER A 142 10.93 -15.94 -1.82
C SER A 142 10.39 -17.15 -2.56
N LYS A 143 9.05 -17.29 -2.56
CA LYS A 143 8.33 -18.26 -3.39
C LYS A 143 7.44 -17.53 -4.39
N THR A 144 7.75 -17.68 -5.68
CA THR A 144 6.97 -17.08 -6.78
C THR A 144 6.52 -18.18 -7.75
N ARG A 145 5.22 -18.22 -8.08
CA ARG A 145 4.68 -19.25 -8.99
C ARG A 145 4.92 -18.93 -10.47
N SER A 146 4.80 -17.67 -10.87
CA SER A 146 5.07 -17.19 -12.22
C SER A 146 5.72 -15.81 -12.16
N PHE A 147 6.79 -15.59 -12.92
CA PHE A 147 7.49 -14.30 -12.99
C PHE A 147 7.80 -13.92 -14.45
N SER A 148 7.91 -12.62 -14.71
CA SER A 148 8.45 -12.05 -15.95
C SER A 148 9.24 -10.79 -15.61
N TYR A 149 10.43 -10.63 -16.19
CA TYR A 149 11.28 -9.46 -16.00
C TYR A 149 12.11 -9.09 -17.23
N THR A 150 12.59 -7.84 -17.25
CA THR A 150 13.55 -7.37 -18.25
C THR A 150 14.98 -7.47 -17.70
N GLU A 151 15.21 -7.03 -16.46
CA GLU A 151 16.52 -7.07 -15.79
C GLU A 151 16.41 -7.66 -14.36
N PHE A 152 17.40 -8.47 -13.96
CA PHE A 152 17.34 -9.26 -12.73
C PHE A 152 18.67 -9.36 -12.00
N LEU A 153 18.67 -8.92 -10.73
CA LEU A 153 19.80 -9.05 -9.81
C LEU A 153 19.33 -9.58 -8.45
N GLN A 154 19.83 -10.75 -8.04
CA GLN A 154 19.41 -11.43 -6.82
C GLN A 154 20.59 -11.83 -5.94
N HIS A 155 20.43 -11.60 -4.63
CA HIS A 155 21.30 -12.15 -3.59
C HIS A 155 20.44 -12.93 -2.55
N GLY A 156 20.29 -14.24 -2.69
CA GLY A 156 19.52 -15.09 -1.75
C GLY A 156 19.04 -16.41 -2.35
N VAL A 157 18.30 -17.22 -1.58
CA VAL A 157 17.78 -18.54 -2.00
C VAL A 157 16.30 -18.44 -2.40
N SER A 158 15.97 -18.69 -3.67
CA SER A 158 14.58 -18.67 -4.15
C SER A 158 14.27 -19.88 -5.04
N PRO A 159 13.33 -20.76 -4.67
CA PRO A 159 12.75 -21.69 -5.62
C PRO A 159 11.77 -20.93 -6.53
N THR A 160 12.21 -20.62 -7.75
CA THR A 160 11.39 -20.03 -8.82
C THR A 160 11.05 -21.09 -9.86
N ARG A 161 9.84 -21.01 -10.42
CA ARG A 161 9.47 -21.74 -11.63
C ARG A 161 9.17 -20.71 -12.70
N SER A 162 10.09 -20.55 -13.65
CA SER A 162 9.86 -19.77 -14.87
C SER A 162 8.92 -20.53 -15.81
N PHE A 163 8.16 -19.78 -16.58
CA PHE A 163 7.52 -20.24 -17.81
C PHE A 163 7.88 -19.25 -18.90
#